data_AF-A0A7Y3XAL7-F1
#
_entry.id   AF-A0A7Y3XAL7-F1
#
_cell.length_a   1.000
_cell.length_b   1.000
_cell.length_c   1.000
_cell.angle_alpha   90.00
_cell.angle_beta   90.00
_cell.angle_gamma   90.00
#
_symmetry.space_group_name_H-M   'P 1'
#
loop_
_entity.id
_entity.type
_entity.pdbx_description
1 polymer ?
#
loop_
_entity_poly.entity_id
_entity_poly.type
_entity_poly.pdbx_seq_one_letter_code
_entity_poly.pdbx_strand_id
1 'polypeptide(L)'
;AESLDGTRSSWLGSGQYTLTPSSGIVGLLGVSRESTGLDMLNNTVYRGGLGYYRELFGGLTVLLQPEYAHADYDDITPAFGVERQDDLWRARLRLTNQQWVFKGFSPELTVIYSSRRSNIDLYSYDRNQVQLGFSKLY
;
A
#
# COMPACT_ATOMS: atom_id res chain seq x y z
N ALA A 1 -1.25 20.54 -23.95
CA ALA A 1 -1.33 19.32 -23.14
C ALA A 1 0.10 18.89 -22.84
N GLU A 2 0.79 19.65 -22.00
CA GLU A 2 2.17 19.38 -21.63
C GLU A 2 2.18 18.66 -20.30
N SER A 3 2.67 17.41 -20.35
CA SER A 3 3.42 16.71 -19.33
C SER A 3 2.81 16.59 -17.92
N LEU A 4 1.93 15.59 -17.76
CA LEU A 4 1.88 14.83 -16.50
C LEU A 4 3.15 13.97 -16.29
N ASP A 5 4.11 14.02 -17.22
CA ASP A 5 5.35 13.29 -17.10
C ASP A 5 6.15 13.82 -15.90
N GLY A 6 6.66 12.86 -15.14
CA GLY A 6 7.36 13.10 -13.89
C GLY A 6 8.20 11.89 -13.52
N THR A 7 9.15 12.12 -12.63
CA THR A 7 9.96 11.06 -12.03
C THR A 7 9.50 10.85 -10.61
N ARG A 8 9.27 9.58 -10.25
CA ARG A 8 9.04 9.18 -8.87
C ARG A 8 10.21 8.35 -8.38
N SER A 9 10.83 8.80 -7.30
CA SER A 9 11.87 8.08 -6.57
C SER A 9 11.31 7.60 -5.24
N SER A 10 11.49 6.33 -4.89
CA SER A 10 10.98 5.76 -3.65
C SER A 10 11.98 4.87 -2.96
N TRP A 11 12.08 5.02 -1.64
CA TRP A 11 12.85 4.16 -0.75
C TRP A 11 11.89 3.43 0.16
N LEU A 12 12.06 2.12 0.27
CA LEU A 12 11.24 1.25 1.10
C LEU A 12 12.14 0.29 1.87
N GLY A 13 12.05 0.35 3.19
CA GLY A 13 12.61 -0.63 4.10
C GLY A 13 11.52 -1.54 4.63
N SER A 14 11.83 -2.83 4.75
CA SER A 14 10.98 -3.79 5.46
C SER A 14 11.83 -4.67 6.36
N GLY A 15 11.32 -4.97 7.56
CA GLY A 15 11.92 -5.92 8.48
C GLY A 15 10.87 -6.93 8.92
N GLN A 16 11.26 -8.19 9.09
CA GLN A 16 10.36 -9.23 9.58
C GLN A 16 10.94 -9.92 10.82
N TYR A 17 10.07 -10.29 11.73
CA TYR A 17 10.43 -11.03 12.93
C TYR A 17 9.46 -12.18 13.16
N THR A 18 9.99 -13.39 13.24
CA THR A 18 9.24 -14.61 13.51
C THR A 18 8.98 -14.73 15.01
N LEU A 19 7.72 -14.64 15.42
CA LEU A 19 7.30 -14.79 16.82
C LEU A 19 7.19 -16.27 17.22
N THR A 20 6.68 -17.10 16.31
CA THR A 20 6.57 -18.56 16.46
C THR A 20 6.87 -19.22 15.12
N PRO A 21 7.11 -20.54 15.04
CA PRO A 21 7.29 -21.21 13.75
C PRO A 21 6.14 -20.99 12.75
N SER A 22 4.95 -20.65 13.24
CA SER A 22 3.74 -20.42 12.45
C SER A 22 3.30 -18.95 12.39
N SER A 23 4.05 -17.99 12.95
CA SER A 23 3.59 -16.59 12.97
C SER A 23 4.72 -15.59 13.09
N GLY A 24 4.52 -14.40 12.57
CA GLY A 24 5.47 -13.31 12.75
C GLY A 24 4.86 -11.95 12.44
N ILE A 25 5.70 -10.94 12.54
CA ILE A 25 5.37 -9.56 12.23
C ILE A 25 6.28 -9.05 11.13
N VAL A 26 5.77 -8.09 10.36
CA VAL A 26 6.51 -7.38 9.33
C VAL A 26 6.32 -5.88 9.53
N GLY A 27 7.41 -5.16 9.77
CA GLY A 27 7.45 -3.71 9.77
C GLY A 27 7.82 -3.20 8.39
N LEU A 28 7.21 -2.09 7.99
CA LEU A 28 7.49 -1.44 6.72
C LEU A 28 7.58 0.07 6.93
N LEU A 29 8.59 0.70 6.36
CA LEU A 29 8.81 2.15 6.39
C LEU A 29 9.27 2.59 5.01
N GLY A 30 8.82 3.76 4.56
CA GLY A 30 9.26 4.29 3.28
C GLY A 30 9.06 5.78 3.14
N VAL A 31 9.81 6.33 2.19
CA VAL A 31 9.68 7.71 1.74
C VAL A 31 9.71 7.71 0.21
N SER A 32 8.82 8.48 -0.42
CA SER A 32 8.88 8.70 -1.86
C SER A 32 8.77 10.17 -2.21
N ARG A 33 9.54 10.60 -3.20
CA ARG A 33 9.49 11.92 -3.80
C ARG A 33 8.96 11.77 -5.22
N GLU A 34 7.90 12.50 -5.53
CA GLU A 34 7.39 12.65 -6.89
C GLU A 34 7.70 14.07 -7.38
N SER A 35 8.30 14.16 -8.55
CA SER A 35 8.59 15.42 -9.23
C SER A 35 7.99 15.35 -10.62
N THR A 36 7.08 16.25 -10.93
CA THR A 36 6.32 16.31 -12.19
C THR A 36 6.58 17.63 -12.90
N GLY A 37 6.11 17.76 -14.15
CA GLY A 37 6.16 19.03 -14.88
C GLY A 37 5.30 20.15 -14.26
N LEU A 38 4.47 19.87 -13.25
CA LEU A 38 3.64 20.84 -12.54
C LEU A 38 4.00 20.85 -11.05
N ASP A 39 4.49 21.98 -10.54
CA ASP A 39 4.95 22.11 -9.16
C ASP A 39 3.86 21.73 -8.13
N MET A 40 2.60 22.04 -8.41
CA MET A 40 1.44 21.66 -7.59
C MET A 40 1.24 20.15 -7.40
N LEU A 41 1.86 19.31 -8.24
CA LEU A 41 1.79 17.85 -8.15
C LEU A 41 3.07 17.24 -7.54
N ASN A 42 4.11 18.04 -7.32
CA ASN A 42 5.29 17.57 -6.62
C ASN A 42 4.92 17.25 -5.19
N ASN A 43 5.32 16.08 -4.71
CA ASN A 43 4.99 15.65 -3.36
C ASN A 43 6.08 14.81 -2.73
N THR A 44 6.08 14.83 -1.40
CA THR A 44 6.82 13.89 -0.57
C THR A 44 5.83 13.05 0.22
N VAL A 45 5.99 11.74 0.16
CA VAL A 45 5.12 10.79 0.86
C VAL A 45 5.94 9.99 1.85
N TYR A 46 5.56 10.05 3.12
CA TYR A 46 6.06 9.19 4.16
C TYR A 46 5.06 8.07 4.40
N ARG A 47 5.53 6.83 4.53
CA ARG A 47 4.67 5.68 4.79
C ARG A 47 5.25 4.78 5.87
N GLY A 48 4.37 4.22 6.67
CA GLY A 48 4.69 3.26 7.71
C GLY A 48 3.60 2.22 7.85
N GLY A 49 3.98 0.97 8.08
CA GLY A 49 3.04 -0.13 8.24
C GLY A 49 3.56 -1.21 9.15
N LEU A 50 2.63 -1.93 9.76
CA LEU A 50 2.91 -3.09 10.58
C LEU A 50 1.96 -4.20 10.14
N GLY A 51 2.52 -5.36 9.85
CA GLY A 51 1.78 -6.55 9.48
C GLY A 51 1.97 -7.66 10.51
N TYR A 52 0.94 -8.47 10.69
CA TYR A 52 0.99 -9.72 11.41
C TYR A 52 0.59 -10.84 10.46
N TYR A 53 1.43 -11.87 10.35
CA TYR A 53 1.12 -13.06 9.59
C TYR A 53 1.04 -14.29 10.49
N ARG A 54 0.17 -15.21 10.12
CA ARG A 54 0.03 -16.51 10.77
C ARG A 54 -0.32 -17.59 9.76
N GLU A 55 0.40 -18.69 9.83
CA GLU A 55 0.06 -19.95 9.21
C GLU A 55 -0.97 -20.69 10.07
N LEU A 56 -2.05 -21.09 9.43
CA LEU A 56 -3.15 -21.86 9.97
C LEU A 56 -3.06 -23.30 9.47
N PHE A 57 -3.91 -24.16 10.02
CA PHE A 57 -3.99 -25.56 9.58
C PHE A 57 -4.29 -25.65 8.08
N GLY A 58 -3.67 -26.63 7.41
CA GLY A 58 -3.85 -26.84 5.97
C GLY A 58 -3.07 -25.88 5.07
N GLY A 59 -1.96 -25.30 5.56
CA GLY A 59 -1.04 -24.46 4.78
C GLY A 59 -1.61 -23.11 4.36
N LEU A 60 -2.69 -22.68 4.99
CA LEU A 60 -3.32 -21.38 4.78
C LEU A 60 -2.57 -20.32 5.61
N THR A 61 -1.98 -19.34 4.94
CA THR A 61 -1.33 -18.20 5.57
C THR A 61 -2.21 -16.97 5.45
N VAL A 62 -2.46 -16.32 6.59
CA VAL A 62 -3.18 -15.07 6.71
C VAL A 62 -2.20 -13.97 7.07
N LEU A 63 -2.23 -12.85 6.35
CA LEU A 63 -1.48 -11.63 6.65
C LEU A 63 -2.45 -10.46 6.76
N LEU A 64 -2.46 -9.79 7.92
CA LEU A 64 -3.14 -8.51 8.11
C LEU A 64 -2.07 -7.41 8.22
N GLN A 65 -2.16 -6.38 7.38
CA GLN A 65 -1.18 -5.29 7.32
C GLN A 65 -1.87 -3.93 7.20
N PRO A 66 -2.14 -3.24 8.32
CA PRO A 66 -2.39 -1.81 8.33
C PRO A 66 -1.14 -1.01 7.92
N GLU A 67 -1.37 0.06 7.17
CA GLU A 67 -0.39 1.02 6.69
C GLU A 67 -1.00 2.42 6.74
N TYR A 68 -0.19 3.39 7.13
CA TYR A 68 -0.48 4.81 7.06
C TYR A 68 0.52 5.47 6.12
N ALA A 69 0.04 6.42 5.32
CA ALA A 69 0.86 7.27 4.51
C ALA A 69 0.39 8.73 4.61
N HIS A 70 1.34 9.64 4.68
CA HIS A 70 1.12 11.08 4.69
C HIS A 70 1.79 11.68 3.47
N ALA A 71 1.09 12.52 2.73
CA ALA A 71 1.58 13.17 1.51
C ALA A 71 1.50 14.69 1.66
N ASP A 72 2.66 15.33 1.57
CA ASP A 72 2.83 16.78 1.53
C ASP A 72 3.14 17.20 0.10
N TYR A 73 2.38 18.15 -0.45
CA TYR A 73 2.59 18.69 -1.79
C TYR A 73 3.30 20.03 -1.70
N ASP A 74 4.22 20.32 -2.61
CA ASP A 74 5.13 21.46 -2.43
C ASP A 74 4.53 22.83 -2.80
N ASP A 75 3.38 22.85 -3.48
CA ASP A 75 2.80 24.10 -4.01
C ASP A 75 1.27 24.13 -3.90
N ILE A 76 0.74 25.35 -3.98
CA ILE A 76 -0.67 25.66 -3.89
C ILE A 76 -1.40 25.06 -5.09
N THR A 77 -2.49 24.34 -4.83
CA THR A 77 -3.39 23.90 -5.90
C THR A 77 -4.18 25.12 -6.40
N PRO A 78 -4.00 25.61 -7.65
CA PRO A 78 -4.53 26.91 -8.07
C PRO A 78 -6.06 27.01 -8.02
N ALA A 79 -6.76 25.89 -8.18
CA ALA A 79 -8.22 25.83 -8.12
C ALA A 79 -8.79 26.00 -6.70
N PHE A 80 -7.98 25.77 -5.65
CA PHE A 80 -8.42 25.76 -4.26
C PHE A 80 -7.64 26.73 -3.36
N GLY A 81 -6.51 27.27 -3.83
CA GLY A 81 -5.74 28.30 -3.11
C GLY A 81 -5.05 27.80 -1.83
N VAL A 82 -4.95 26.48 -1.65
CA VAL A 82 -4.27 25.85 -0.50
C VAL A 82 -3.23 24.83 -0.97
N GLU A 83 -2.17 24.68 -0.19
CA GLU A 83 -1.23 23.56 -0.31
C GLU A 83 -1.94 22.28 0.09
N ARG A 84 -1.83 21.24 -0.73
CA ARG A 84 -2.57 20.01 -0.51
C ARG A 84 -1.84 19.10 0.49
N GLN A 85 -2.59 18.53 1.41
CA GLN A 85 -2.10 17.49 2.33
C GLN A 85 -3.07 16.33 2.34
N ASP A 86 -2.53 15.11 2.26
CA ASP A 86 -3.36 13.90 2.26
C ASP A 86 -2.88 12.87 3.29
N ASP A 87 -3.83 12.35 4.04
CA ASP A 87 -3.66 11.20 4.92
C ASP A 87 -4.33 9.98 4.30
N LEU A 88 -3.55 8.91 4.10
CA LEU A 88 -4.03 7.65 3.57
C LEU A 88 -3.86 6.54 4.60
N TRP A 89 -4.98 5.99 5.05
CA TRP A 89 -5.03 4.74 5.79
C TRP A 89 -5.33 3.59 4.85
N ARG A 90 -4.56 2.51 4.95
CA ARG A 90 -4.76 1.29 4.16
C ARG A 90 -4.69 0.06 5.06
N ALA A 91 -5.66 -0.82 4.96
CA ALA A 91 -5.61 -2.13 5.59
C ALA A 91 -5.62 -3.20 4.51
N ARG A 92 -4.61 -4.08 4.53
CA ARG A 92 -4.51 -5.22 3.61
C ARG A 92 -4.72 -6.52 4.38
N LEU A 93 -5.64 -7.34 3.90
CA LEU A 93 -5.79 -8.73 4.30
C LEU A 93 -5.39 -9.62 3.11
N ARG A 94 -4.38 -10.47 3.29
CA ARG A 94 -3.93 -11.43 2.27
C ARG A 94 -4.11 -12.84 2.80
N LEU A 95 -4.74 -13.68 1.98
CA LEU A 95 -4.98 -15.09 2.22
C LEU A 95 -4.30 -15.87 1.10
N THR A 96 -3.37 -16.76 1.46
CA THR A 96 -2.69 -17.62 0.49
C THR A 96 -2.67 -19.05 1.02
N ASN A 97 -2.85 -20.03 0.16
CA ASN A 97 -2.74 -21.43 0.54
C ASN A 97 -1.73 -22.14 -0.36
N GLN A 98 -0.57 -22.48 0.19
CA GLN A 98 0.50 -23.14 -0.56
C GLN A 98 0.23 -24.63 -0.81
N GLN A 99 -0.65 -25.26 -0.03
CA GLN A 99 -1.04 -26.67 -0.21
C GLN A 99 -2.12 -26.85 -1.27
N TRP A 100 -2.90 -25.81 -1.55
CA TRP A 100 -3.90 -25.82 -2.62
C TRP A 100 -3.24 -25.55 -3.97
N VAL A 101 -2.71 -26.61 -4.57
CA VAL A 101 -2.07 -26.55 -5.88
C VAL A 101 -3.01 -27.15 -6.92
N PHE A 102 -3.58 -26.30 -7.77
CA PHE A 102 -4.35 -26.74 -8.93
C PHE A 102 -3.51 -26.56 -10.20
N LYS A 103 -3.14 -27.66 -10.86
CA LYS A 103 -2.31 -27.67 -12.08
C LYS A 103 -1.00 -26.86 -11.95
N GLY A 104 -0.38 -26.87 -10.76
CA GLY A 104 0.85 -26.13 -10.48
C GLY A 104 0.66 -24.67 -10.07
N PHE A 105 -0.59 -24.21 -9.90
CA PHE A 105 -0.92 -22.87 -9.43
C PHE A 105 -1.44 -22.89 -7.98
N SER A 106 -0.93 -21.97 -7.16
CA SER A 106 -1.46 -21.67 -5.83
C SER A 106 -2.28 -20.38 -5.88
N PRO A 107 -3.52 -20.37 -5.34
CA PRO A 107 -4.36 -19.18 -5.33
C PRO A 107 -3.96 -18.22 -4.21
N GLU A 108 -4.17 -16.94 -4.50
CA GLU A 108 -4.03 -15.85 -3.56
C GLU A 108 -5.25 -14.93 -3.63
N LEU A 109 -5.79 -14.58 -2.47
CA LEU A 109 -6.84 -13.58 -2.33
C LEU A 109 -6.32 -12.43 -1.46
N THR A 110 -6.34 -11.22 -2.00
CA THR A 110 -5.97 -10.01 -1.27
C THR A 110 -7.13 -9.04 -1.27
N VAL A 111 -7.54 -8.61 -0.09
CA VAL A 111 -8.54 -7.56 0.13
C VAL A 111 -7.86 -6.33 0.70
N ILE A 112 -8.13 -5.17 0.12
CA ILE A 112 -7.52 -3.89 0.50
C ILE A 112 -8.63 -2.89 0.73
N TYR A 113 -8.69 -2.36 1.95
CA TYR A 113 -9.45 -1.15 2.26
C TYR A 113 -8.51 0.05 2.25
N SER A 114 -8.92 1.16 1.66
CA SER A 114 -8.18 2.42 1.66
C SER A 114 -9.11 3.58 1.93
N SER A 115 -8.74 4.44 2.88
CA SER A 115 -9.44 5.68 3.20
C SER A 115 -8.45 6.83 3.10
N ARG A 116 -8.72 7.77 2.21
CA ARG A 116 -7.92 8.99 2.02
C ARG A 116 -8.71 10.18 2.48
N ARG A 117 -8.12 10.95 3.38
CA ARG A 117 -8.60 12.26 3.80
C ARG A 117 -7.68 13.30 3.23
N SER A 118 -8.24 14.28 2.53
CA SER A 118 -7.52 15.41 1.98
C SER A 118 -8.10 16.69 2.55
N ASN A 119 -7.27 17.73 2.69
CA ASN A 119 -7.75 19.08 2.99
C ASN A 119 -8.56 19.70 1.82
N ILE A 120 -8.51 19.09 0.63
CA ILE A 120 -9.36 19.40 -0.51
C ILE A 120 -10.31 18.21 -0.73
N ASP A 121 -11.59 18.38 -0.39
CA ASP A 121 -12.57 17.28 -0.34
C ASP A 121 -12.73 16.52 -1.67
N LEU A 122 -12.49 17.19 -2.81
CA LEU A 122 -12.47 16.57 -4.14
C LEU A 122 -11.53 15.35 -4.23
N TYR A 123 -10.48 15.31 -3.40
CA TYR A 123 -9.50 14.24 -3.39
C TYR A 123 -9.67 13.22 -2.25
N SER A 124 -10.66 13.41 -1.37
CA SER A 124 -11.03 12.43 -0.35
C SER A 124 -11.75 11.25 -0.98
N TYR A 125 -11.45 10.03 -0.53
CA TYR A 125 -12.16 8.84 -1.01
C TYR A 125 -12.07 7.67 -0.03
N ASP A 126 -13.05 6.78 -0.11
CA ASP A 126 -12.97 5.42 0.42
C ASP A 126 -12.99 4.41 -0.73
N ARG A 127 -12.15 3.38 -0.64
CA ARG A 127 -11.99 2.38 -1.70
C ARG A 127 -11.83 0.99 -1.10
N ASN A 128 -12.66 0.07 -1.58
CA ASN A 128 -12.51 -1.36 -1.38
C ASN A 128 -11.97 -1.98 -2.67
N GLN A 129 -10.92 -2.79 -2.55
CA GLN A 129 -10.33 -3.51 -3.67
C GLN A 129 -10.16 -4.98 -3.30
N VAL A 130 -10.60 -5.86 -4.19
CA VAL A 130 -10.41 -7.30 -4.10
C VAL A 130 -9.51 -7.72 -5.26
N GLN A 131 -8.46 -8.48 -4.95
CA GLN A 131 -7.49 -8.99 -5.90
C GLN A 131 -7.44 -10.50 -5.80
N LEU A 132 -7.57 -11.17 -6.94
CA LEU A 132 -7.35 -12.60 -7.08
C LEU A 132 -6.08 -12.80 -7.89
N GLY A 133 -5.14 -13.54 -7.32
CA GLY A 133 -3.84 -13.86 -7.92
C GLY A 133 -3.62 -15.36 -7.97
N PHE A 134 -2.74 -15.79 -8.87
CA PHE A 134 -2.27 -17.16 -8.95
C PHE A 134 -0.75 -17.15 -9.09
N SER A 135 -0.06 -17.92 -8.25
CA SER A 135 1.38 -18.10 -8.33
C SER A 135 1.69 -19.47 -8.93
N LYS A 136 2.49 -19.49 -10.01
CA LYS A 136 2.95 -20.73 -10.63
C LYS A 136 4.17 -21.25 -9.85
N LEU A 137 4.10 -22.50 -9.41
CA LEU A 137 5.16 -23.13 -8.61
C LEU A 137 6.21 -23.84 -9.47
N TYR A 138 5.88 -24.21 -10.72
CA TYR A 138 6.75 -24.93 -11.67
C TYR A 138 6.42 -24.50 -13.10
#